data_AF-A0A0B1SLC0-F1
#
_entry.id   AF-A0A0B1SLC0-F1
#
_cell.length_a   1.000
_cell.length_b   1.000
_cell.length_c   1.000
_cell.angle_alpha   90.00
_cell.angle_beta   90.00
_cell.angle_gamma   90.00
#
_symmetry.space_group_name_H-M   'P 1'
#
loop_
_entity.id
_entity.type
_entity.pdbx_description
1 polymer ?
#
loop_
_entity_poly.entity_id
_entity_poly.type
_entity_poly.pdbx_seq_one_letter_code
_entity_poly.pdbx_strand_id
1 'polypeptide(L)'
;MDIVAEVYGSYRQELEETMEGLCQRGQAVSESLPQVVEDMKQQCRPQMQDFVETVKDTSDVTTPQKAVVEIFAWATVMVFFANVGLEFGCYILAPIATLFVGKVGAALAAFIIVPFYAHYQIKHSLDNDVIIRFEMLPMAILQGILTGLAISSYTITDIPFAVLTPATITVAYPTIANSADGNRVKLLGGSVATAVGVNFLLGLTTESLTFCYLLLTTFYAAICALAMQFVFRNVDIE
;
A
#
# COMPACT_ATOMS: atom_id res chain seq x y z
N MET A 1 -30.49 48.97 -2.12
CA MET A 1 -30.52 47.77 -1.25
C MET A 1 -30.92 46.52 -2.04
N ASP A 2 -31.55 46.67 -3.22
CA ASP A 2 -32.08 45.55 -4.02
C ASP A 2 -31.01 44.64 -4.63
N ILE A 3 -29.86 45.17 -5.08
CA ILE A 3 -28.78 44.37 -5.69
C ILE A 3 -28.16 43.38 -4.68
N VAL A 4 -28.08 43.75 -3.40
CA VAL A 4 -27.52 42.88 -2.36
C VAL A 4 -28.49 41.74 -2.03
N ALA A 5 -29.80 42.02 -2.02
CA ALA A 5 -30.82 41.01 -1.81
C ALA A 5 -30.93 40.03 -2.98
N GLU A 6 -30.73 40.49 -4.21
CA GLU A 6 -30.72 39.68 -5.43
C GLU A 6 -29.50 38.73 -5.48
N VAL A 7 -28.31 39.23 -5.13
CA VAL A 7 -27.10 38.39 -5.03
C VAL A 7 -27.24 37.35 -3.91
N TYR A 8 -27.80 37.73 -2.76
CA TYR A 8 -28.01 36.78 -1.65
C TYR A 8 -29.08 35.72 -1.98
N GLY A 9 -30.12 36.10 -2.73
CA GLY A 9 -31.14 35.20 -3.24
C GLY A 9 -30.55 34.18 -4.23
N SER A 10 -29.73 34.63 -5.17
CA SER A 10 -29.06 33.77 -6.15
C SER A 10 -28.11 32.77 -5.48
N TYR A 11 -27.29 33.21 -4.51
CA TYR A 11 -26.39 32.31 -3.78
C TYR A 11 -27.12 31.27 -2.95
N ARG A 12 -28.25 31.66 -2.32
CA ARG A 12 -29.07 30.73 -1.56
C ARG A 12 -29.72 29.67 -2.46
N GLN A 13 -30.19 30.08 -3.63
CA GLN A 13 -30.83 29.19 -4.59
C GLN A 13 -29.82 28.21 -5.22
N GLU A 14 -28.62 28.66 -5.55
CA GLU A 14 -27.52 27.79 -5.99
C GLU A 14 -27.07 26.80 -4.90
N LEU A 15 -27.07 27.22 -3.63
CA LEU A 15 -26.78 26.36 -2.48
C LEU A 15 -27.87 25.30 -2.25
N GLU A 16 -29.14 25.69 -2.36
CA GLU A 16 -30.28 24.77 -2.22
C GLU A 16 -30.29 23.74 -3.37
N GLU A 17 -30.07 24.17 -4.62
CA GLU A 17 -29.96 23.25 -5.78
C GLU A 17 -28.76 22.30 -5.67
N THR A 18 -27.61 22.80 -5.18
CA THR A 18 -26.42 21.97 -4.96
C THR A 18 -26.63 20.96 -3.82
N MET A 19 -27.32 21.38 -2.75
CA MET A 19 -27.63 20.54 -1.60
C MET A 19 -28.65 19.45 -1.96
N GLU A 20 -29.69 19.79 -2.73
CA GLU A 20 -30.66 18.82 -3.25
C GLU A 20 -30.01 17.83 -4.22
N GLY A 21 -29.11 18.30 -5.09
CA GLY A 21 -28.30 17.44 -5.96
C GLY A 21 -27.37 16.50 -5.18
N LEU A 22 -26.77 16.96 -4.08
CA LEU A 22 -25.96 16.13 -3.19
C LEU A 22 -26.81 15.11 -2.42
N CYS A 23 -27.99 15.51 -1.96
CA CYS A 23 -28.91 14.66 -1.21
C CYS A 23 -29.52 13.56 -2.10
N GLN A 24 -29.91 13.91 -3.34
CA GLN A 24 -30.38 12.94 -4.34
C GLN A 24 -29.28 11.96 -4.75
N ARG A 25 -28.04 12.43 -4.92
CA ARG A 25 -26.89 11.53 -5.17
C ARG A 25 -26.58 10.65 -3.96
N GLY A 26 -26.70 11.18 -2.75
CA GLY A 26 -26.54 10.42 -1.50
C GLY A 26 -27.63 9.36 -1.32
N GLN A 27 -28.88 9.66 -1.67
CA GLN A 27 -29.99 8.71 -1.64
C GLN A 27 -29.88 7.65 -2.74
N ALA A 28 -29.51 8.03 -3.96
CA ALA A 28 -29.26 7.08 -5.05
C ALA A 28 -28.11 6.11 -4.71
N VAL A 29 -27.03 6.63 -4.09
CA VAL A 29 -25.93 5.79 -3.57
C VAL A 29 -26.41 4.92 -2.41
N SER A 30 -27.26 5.43 -1.51
CA SER A 30 -27.82 4.67 -0.39
C SER A 30 -28.77 3.55 -0.84
N GLU A 31 -29.53 3.76 -1.92
CA GLU A 31 -30.41 2.75 -2.51
C GLU A 31 -29.65 1.73 -3.36
N SER A 32 -28.55 2.14 -4.01
CA SER A 32 -27.69 1.24 -4.76
C SER A 32 -26.65 0.51 -3.89
N LEU A 33 -26.41 0.95 -2.65
CA LEU A 33 -25.43 0.34 -1.73
C LEU A 33 -25.59 -1.17 -1.57
N PRO A 34 -26.80 -1.75 -1.41
CA PRO A 34 -26.97 -3.20 -1.32
C PRO A 34 -26.56 -3.94 -2.59
N GLN A 35 -26.91 -3.41 -3.77
CA GLN A 35 -26.54 -3.98 -5.07
C GLN A 35 -25.05 -3.82 -5.35
N VAL A 36 -24.48 -2.63 -5.10
CA VAL A 36 -23.04 -2.38 -5.23
C VAL A 36 -22.25 -3.27 -4.27
N VAL A 37 -22.75 -3.52 -3.05
CA VAL A 37 -22.14 -4.45 -2.08
C VAL A 37 -22.26 -5.90 -2.53
N GLU A 38 -23.38 -6.33 -3.12
CA GLU A 38 -23.52 -7.68 -3.69
C GLU A 38 -22.63 -7.87 -4.92
N ASP A 39 -22.57 -6.90 -5.82
CA ASP A 39 -21.70 -6.90 -7.00
C ASP A 39 -20.23 -6.90 -6.58
N MET A 40 -19.83 -6.06 -5.60
CA MET A 40 -18.50 -6.11 -5.00
C MET A 40 -18.24 -7.47 -4.37
N LYS A 41 -19.22 -8.06 -3.69
CA LYS A 41 -19.07 -9.36 -3.05
C LYS A 41 -18.97 -10.49 -4.08
N GLN A 42 -19.61 -10.40 -5.24
CA GLN A 42 -19.44 -11.34 -6.35
C GLN A 42 -18.10 -11.15 -7.05
N GLN A 43 -17.67 -9.91 -7.25
CA GLN A 43 -16.41 -9.56 -7.93
C GLN A 43 -15.16 -9.80 -7.06
N CYS A 44 -15.25 -9.61 -5.74
CA CYS A 44 -14.18 -9.92 -4.78
C CYS A 44 -14.15 -11.38 -4.32
N ARG A 45 -15.24 -12.16 -4.50
CA ARG A 45 -15.25 -13.59 -4.14
C ARG A 45 -14.15 -14.40 -4.84
N PRO A 46 -13.94 -14.29 -6.17
CA PRO A 46 -12.85 -15.00 -6.83
C PRO A 46 -11.49 -14.53 -6.32
N GLN A 47 -11.28 -13.21 -6.10
CA GLN A 47 -10.03 -12.70 -5.54
C GLN A 47 -9.77 -13.19 -4.11
N MET A 48 -10.81 -13.31 -3.28
CA MET A 48 -10.71 -13.91 -1.94
C MET A 48 -10.38 -15.40 -2.01
N GLN A 49 -10.98 -16.14 -2.95
CA GLN A 49 -10.69 -17.56 -3.15
C GLN A 49 -9.26 -17.76 -3.65
N ASP A 50 -8.84 -16.99 -4.64
CA ASP A 50 -7.47 -16.95 -5.12
C ASP A 50 -6.49 -16.60 -4.00
N PHE A 51 -6.80 -15.61 -3.17
CA PHE A 51 -5.97 -15.28 -2.01
C PHE A 51 -5.84 -16.46 -1.03
N VAL A 52 -6.97 -17.09 -0.66
CA VAL A 52 -6.99 -18.22 0.28
C VAL A 52 -6.22 -19.41 -0.29
N GLU A 53 -6.40 -19.71 -1.58
CA GLU A 53 -5.66 -20.77 -2.26
C GLU A 53 -4.17 -20.45 -2.33
N THR A 54 -3.80 -19.22 -2.68
CA THR A 54 -2.40 -18.78 -2.79
C THR A 54 -1.67 -18.88 -1.46
N VAL A 55 -2.34 -18.54 -0.36
CA VAL A 55 -1.76 -18.61 1.00
C VAL A 55 -1.67 -20.05 1.50
N LYS A 56 -2.64 -20.92 1.12
CA LYS A 56 -2.65 -22.34 1.53
C LYS A 56 -1.76 -23.22 0.67
N ASP A 57 -1.45 -22.80 -0.54
CA ASP A 57 -0.67 -23.59 -1.47
C ASP A 57 0.76 -23.77 -0.93
N THR A 58 1.08 -25.04 -0.70
CA THR A 58 2.34 -25.51 -0.13
C THR A 58 3.17 -26.31 -1.14
N SER A 59 2.73 -26.34 -2.40
CA SER A 59 3.41 -27.06 -3.47
C SER A 59 4.78 -26.45 -3.80
N ASP A 60 5.65 -27.27 -4.39
CA ASP A 60 6.98 -26.83 -4.80
C ASP A 60 6.91 -25.71 -5.84
N VAL A 61 7.93 -24.85 -5.82
CA VAL A 61 7.99 -23.61 -6.60
C VAL A 61 9.05 -23.74 -7.67
N THR A 62 8.65 -23.47 -8.90
CA THR A 62 9.51 -23.38 -10.08
C THR A 62 9.96 -21.95 -10.36
N THR A 63 9.40 -20.94 -9.68
CA THR A 63 9.62 -19.52 -9.98
C THR A 63 11.11 -19.14 -10.10
N PRO A 64 11.52 -18.47 -11.20
CA PRO A 64 12.88 -17.99 -11.39
C PRO A 64 13.35 -17.11 -10.24
N GLN A 65 14.50 -17.42 -9.65
CA GLN A 65 15.09 -16.62 -8.56
C GLN A 65 15.22 -15.14 -8.93
N LYS A 66 15.57 -14.87 -10.19
CA LYS A 66 15.71 -13.52 -10.75
C LYS A 66 14.43 -12.69 -10.58
N ALA A 67 13.25 -13.28 -10.82
CA ALA A 67 11.99 -12.56 -10.74
C ALA A 67 11.68 -12.12 -9.31
N VAL A 68 11.88 -13.00 -8.33
CA VAL A 68 11.69 -12.68 -6.91
C VAL A 68 12.63 -11.56 -6.49
N VAL A 69 13.93 -11.68 -6.82
CA VAL A 69 14.93 -10.66 -6.51
C VAL A 69 14.58 -9.33 -7.13
N GLU A 70 14.14 -9.31 -8.39
CA GLU A 70 13.80 -8.09 -9.11
C GLU A 70 12.58 -7.37 -8.51
N ILE A 71 11.54 -8.12 -8.15
CA ILE A 71 10.33 -7.59 -7.50
C ILE A 71 10.66 -7.00 -6.13
N PHE A 72 11.40 -7.73 -5.29
CA PHE A 72 11.75 -7.25 -3.95
C PHE A 72 12.79 -6.12 -3.98
N ALA A 73 13.68 -6.08 -4.97
CA ALA A 73 14.58 -4.95 -5.19
C ALA A 73 13.80 -3.67 -5.52
N TRP A 74 12.83 -3.76 -6.44
CA TRP A 74 11.96 -2.62 -6.76
C TRP A 74 11.06 -2.22 -5.60
N ALA A 75 10.53 -3.18 -4.85
CA ALA A 75 9.79 -2.90 -3.62
C ALA A 75 10.65 -2.13 -2.60
N THR A 76 11.94 -2.48 -2.47
CA THR A 76 12.90 -1.76 -1.63
C THR A 76 13.03 -0.30 -2.06
N VAL A 77 13.22 -0.05 -3.36
CA VAL A 77 13.32 1.31 -3.91
C VAL A 77 12.03 2.10 -3.65
N MET A 78 10.87 1.53 -3.96
CA MET A 78 9.58 2.20 -3.75
C MET A 78 9.33 2.53 -2.27
N VAL A 79 9.59 1.58 -1.36
CA VAL A 79 9.42 1.80 0.08
C VAL A 79 10.39 2.85 0.59
N PHE A 80 11.64 2.87 0.11
CA PHE A 80 12.60 3.91 0.46
C PHE A 80 12.07 5.31 0.10
N PHE A 81 11.65 5.50 -1.15
CA PHE A 81 11.12 6.79 -1.61
C PHE A 81 9.77 7.16 -0.97
N ALA A 82 8.95 6.18 -0.62
CA ALA A 82 7.75 6.42 0.19
C ALA A 82 8.09 6.90 1.61
N ASN A 83 9.16 6.38 2.24
CA ASN A 83 9.61 6.88 3.55
C ASN A 83 10.15 8.31 3.45
N VAL A 84 10.90 8.63 2.39
CA VAL A 84 11.30 10.03 2.11
C VAL A 84 10.04 10.90 1.99
N GLY A 85 9.07 10.50 1.17
CA GLY A 85 7.80 11.21 1.04
C GLY A 85 7.08 11.40 2.36
N LEU A 86 7.07 10.38 3.23
CA LEU A 86 6.47 10.43 4.56
C LEU A 86 7.10 11.51 5.44
N GLU A 87 8.42 11.62 5.45
CA GLU A 87 9.12 12.69 6.18
C GLU A 87 8.72 14.09 5.67
N PHE A 88 8.67 14.27 4.35
CA PHE A 88 8.18 15.51 3.73
C PHE A 88 6.71 15.81 4.12
N GLY A 89 5.85 14.80 4.11
CA GLY A 89 4.45 14.91 4.51
C GLY A 89 4.29 15.31 5.98
N CYS A 90 5.04 14.67 6.87
CA CYS A 90 4.96 14.87 8.31
C CYS A 90 5.50 16.24 8.75
N TYR A 91 6.68 16.64 8.25
CA TYR A 91 7.40 17.80 8.77
C TYR A 91 7.20 19.09 7.95
N ILE A 92 7.05 18.99 6.62
CA ILE A 92 7.02 20.16 5.74
C ILE A 92 5.60 20.52 5.35
N LEU A 93 4.81 19.53 4.91
CA LEU A 93 3.47 19.76 4.38
C LEU A 93 2.38 19.77 5.45
N ALA A 94 2.55 19.10 6.59
CA ALA A 94 1.52 19.03 7.63
C ALA A 94 1.01 20.39 8.16
N PRO A 95 1.88 21.41 8.39
CA PRO A 95 1.42 22.73 8.85
C PRO A 95 0.60 23.50 7.79
N ILE A 96 0.80 23.20 6.50
CA ILE A 96 0.19 23.93 5.38
C ILE A 96 -1.05 23.19 4.85
N ALA A 97 -0.97 21.86 4.76
CA ALA A 97 -1.97 21.01 4.13
C ALA A 97 -3.17 20.69 5.04
N THR A 98 -3.01 20.76 6.37
CA THR A 98 -4.12 20.57 7.32
C THR A 98 -5.23 21.62 7.17
N LEU A 99 -5.00 22.71 6.43
CA LEU A 99 -6.00 23.72 6.07
C LEU A 99 -6.89 23.32 4.89
N PHE A 100 -6.45 22.38 4.04
CA PHE A 100 -7.13 22.02 2.78
C PHE A 100 -7.56 20.55 2.73
N VAL A 101 -6.79 19.65 3.34
CA VAL A 101 -7.07 18.21 3.37
C VAL A 101 -7.02 17.74 4.82
N GLY A 102 -8.16 17.31 5.35
CA GLY A 102 -8.22 16.71 6.69
C GLY A 102 -7.41 15.42 6.75
N LYS A 103 -6.92 15.05 7.94
CA LYS A 103 -6.09 13.83 8.16
C LYS A 103 -6.76 12.56 7.65
N VAL A 104 -8.08 12.45 7.80
CA VAL A 104 -8.87 11.33 7.29
C VAL A 104 -8.86 11.29 5.76
N GLY A 105 -8.97 12.44 5.11
CA GLY A 105 -8.87 12.54 3.65
C GLY A 105 -7.49 12.13 3.14
N ALA A 106 -6.43 12.56 3.82
CA ALA A 106 -5.06 12.14 3.50
C ALA A 106 -4.86 10.62 3.69
N ALA A 107 -5.41 10.04 4.76
CA ALA A 107 -5.36 8.59 5.00
C ALA A 107 -6.10 7.79 3.92
N LEU A 108 -7.33 8.19 3.57
CA LEU A 108 -8.10 7.55 2.50
C LEU A 108 -7.37 7.67 1.15
N ALA A 109 -6.78 8.83 0.88
CA ALA A 109 -6.00 9.03 -0.33
C ALA A 109 -4.77 8.11 -0.38
N ALA A 110 -4.02 8.03 0.72
CA ALA A 110 -2.82 7.21 0.82
C ALA A 110 -3.09 5.71 0.67
N PHE A 111 -4.12 5.18 1.34
CA PHE A 111 -4.33 3.74 1.45
C PHE A 111 -5.39 3.16 0.50
N ILE A 112 -6.21 4.00 -0.12
CA ILE A 112 -7.28 3.56 -1.03
C ILE A 112 -7.10 4.19 -2.42
N ILE A 113 -7.09 5.52 -2.51
CA ILE A 113 -7.12 6.22 -3.80
C ILE A 113 -5.84 5.97 -4.60
N VAL A 114 -4.67 6.18 -3.98
CA VAL A 114 -3.38 6.01 -4.67
C VAL A 114 -3.17 4.56 -5.11
N PRO A 115 -3.36 3.53 -4.26
CA PRO A 115 -3.23 2.13 -4.70
C PRO A 115 -4.23 1.75 -5.80
N PHE A 116 -5.47 2.22 -5.74
CA PHE A 116 -6.47 1.94 -6.77
C PHE A 116 -6.11 2.59 -8.10
N TYR A 117 -5.68 3.85 -8.06
CA TYR A 117 -5.23 4.58 -9.24
C TYR A 117 -3.99 3.93 -9.87
N ALA A 118 -3.02 3.54 -9.04
CA ALA A 118 -1.85 2.77 -9.46
C ALA A 118 -2.24 1.46 -10.17
N HIS A 119 -3.14 0.69 -9.58
CA HIS A 119 -3.63 -0.54 -10.20
C HIS A 119 -4.34 -0.28 -11.54
N TYR A 120 -5.16 0.77 -11.61
CA TYR A 120 -5.82 1.17 -12.84
C TYR A 120 -4.82 1.55 -13.94
N GLN A 121 -3.77 2.32 -13.60
CA GLN A 121 -2.72 2.67 -14.56
C GLN A 121 -2.00 1.43 -15.06
N ILE A 122 -1.49 0.56 -14.16
CA ILE A 122 -0.78 -0.67 -14.54
C ILE A 122 -1.64 -1.53 -15.50
N LYS A 123 -2.94 -1.64 -15.26
CA LYS A 123 -3.84 -2.45 -16.09
C LYS A 123 -4.07 -1.89 -17.50
N HIS A 124 -3.96 -0.57 -17.67
CA HIS A 124 -4.22 0.10 -18.95
C HIS A 124 -2.95 0.59 -19.65
N SER A 125 -1.78 0.48 -19.00
CA SER A 125 -0.50 0.77 -19.62
C SER A 125 -0.20 -0.26 -20.71
N LEU A 126 0.15 0.24 -21.90
CA LEU A 126 0.68 -0.56 -23.01
C LEU A 126 2.21 -0.57 -23.03
N ASP A 127 2.83 0.03 -22.02
CA ASP A 127 4.26 0.25 -21.93
C ASP A 127 5.01 -0.97 -21.40
N ASN A 128 6.33 -0.95 -21.59
CA ASN A 128 7.21 -1.97 -21.05
C ASN A 128 7.22 -1.92 -19.51
N ASP A 129 7.35 -3.09 -18.88
CA ASP A 129 7.38 -3.27 -17.42
C ASP A 129 8.40 -2.35 -16.71
N VAL A 130 9.56 -2.11 -17.32
CA VAL A 130 10.55 -1.15 -16.80
C VAL A 130 9.97 0.26 -16.69
N ILE A 131 9.26 0.73 -17.71
CA ILE A 131 8.66 2.07 -17.74
C ILE A 131 7.57 2.16 -16.66
N ILE A 132 6.70 1.15 -16.60
CA ILE A 132 5.63 1.07 -15.60
C ILE A 132 6.21 1.20 -14.19
N ARG A 133 7.30 0.49 -13.86
CA ARG A 133 7.95 0.58 -12.54
C ARG A 133 8.46 1.98 -12.19
N PHE A 134 8.98 2.72 -13.17
CA PHE A 134 9.39 4.12 -12.96
C PHE A 134 8.18 5.06 -12.80
N GLU A 135 7.07 4.82 -13.51
CA GLU A 135 5.82 5.57 -13.33
C GLU A 135 5.16 5.33 -11.97
N MET A 136 5.40 4.16 -11.37
CA MET A 136 4.93 3.83 -10.03
C MET A 136 5.69 4.59 -8.93
N LEU A 137 6.91 5.04 -9.20
CA LEU A 137 7.76 5.68 -8.20
C LEU A 137 7.20 7.03 -7.68
N PRO A 138 6.73 7.96 -8.54
CA PRO A 138 6.01 9.15 -8.09
C PRO A 138 4.76 8.82 -7.24
N MET A 139 4.03 7.76 -7.56
CA MET A 139 2.86 7.33 -6.79
C MET A 139 3.25 6.82 -5.40
N ALA A 140 4.35 6.08 -5.29
CA ALA A 140 4.89 5.66 -3.99
C ALA A 140 5.32 6.87 -3.13
N ILE A 141 5.97 7.87 -3.73
CA ILE A 141 6.33 9.12 -3.05
C ILE A 141 5.07 9.86 -2.58
N LEU A 142 4.07 10.00 -3.45
CA LEU A 142 2.80 10.65 -3.13
C LEU A 142 2.06 9.92 -2.00
N GLN A 143 2.00 8.59 -2.05
CA GLN A 143 1.47 7.77 -0.96
C GLN A 143 2.21 8.04 0.35
N GLY A 144 3.54 8.11 0.30
CA GLY A 144 4.39 8.49 1.42
C GLY A 144 3.99 9.83 2.02
N ILE A 145 3.92 10.88 1.19
CA ILE A 145 3.53 12.24 1.60
C ILE A 145 2.16 12.24 2.28
N LEU A 146 1.16 11.61 1.67
CA LEU A 146 -0.20 11.53 2.21
C LEU A 146 -0.25 10.74 3.53
N THR A 147 0.55 9.67 3.65
CA THR A 147 0.71 8.91 4.89
C THR A 147 1.31 9.79 5.98
N GLY A 148 2.37 10.54 5.67
CA GLY A 148 3.02 11.49 6.58
C GLY A 148 2.06 12.58 7.06
N LEU A 149 1.23 13.11 6.17
CA LEU A 149 0.17 14.07 6.52
C LEU A 149 -0.86 13.48 7.49
N ALA A 150 -1.29 12.24 7.25
CA ALA A 150 -2.26 11.55 8.08
C ALA A 150 -1.74 11.30 9.51
N ILE A 151 -0.45 11.00 9.65
CA ILE A 151 0.17 10.65 10.95
C ILE A 151 0.93 11.81 11.60
N SER A 152 0.95 13.00 11.00
CA SER A 152 1.69 14.20 11.47
C SER A 152 1.50 14.61 12.94
N SER A 153 0.44 14.14 13.61
CA SER A 153 0.21 14.37 15.04
C SER A 153 0.88 13.37 15.98
N TYR A 154 1.50 12.31 15.47
CA TYR A 154 2.14 11.27 16.26
C TYR A 154 3.65 11.43 16.19
N THR A 155 4.28 11.66 17.35
CA THR A 155 5.73 11.50 17.49
C THR A 155 6.03 10.01 17.52
N ILE A 156 6.09 9.39 16.34
CA ILE A 156 6.42 7.97 16.20
C ILE A 156 7.94 7.85 16.24
N THR A 157 8.50 7.76 17.45
CA THR A 157 9.87 7.30 17.65
C THR A 157 9.89 5.78 17.68
N ASP A 158 11.04 5.18 17.33
CA ASP A 158 11.30 3.75 17.50
C ASP A 158 10.46 2.81 16.62
N ILE A 159 10.30 3.17 15.34
CA ILE A 159 9.73 2.29 14.32
C ILE A 159 10.82 1.57 13.50
N PRO A 160 10.61 0.29 13.14
CA PRO A 160 11.50 -0.41 12.21
C PRO A 160 11.48 0.28 10.85
N PHE A 161 12.65 0.38 10.24
CA PHE A 161 12.79 0.90 8.89
C PHE A 161 12.10 -0.04 7.90
N ALA A 162 10.97 0.38 7.34
CA ALA A 162 10.14 -0.46 6.47
C ALA A 162 10.91 -1.02 5.25
N VAL A 163 11.91 -0.27 4.77
CA VAL A 163 12.79 -0.65 3.65
C VAL A 163 13.64 -1.89 3.94
N LEU A 164 13.96 -2.17 5.20
CA LEU A 164 14.87 -3.27 5.56
C LEU A 164 14.30 -4.64 5.22
N THR A 165 12.98 -4.82 5.34
CA THR A 165 12.33 -6.11 5.10
C THR A 165 12.46 -6.57 3.64
N PRO A 166 12.00 -5.80 2.63
CA PRO A 166 12.19 -6.19 1.23
C PRO A 166 13.67 -6.21 0.83
N ALA A 167 14.52 -5.34 1.39
CA ALA A 167 15.96 -5.35 1.12
C ALA A 167 16.62 -6.66 1.59
N THR A 168 16.29 -7.09 2.82
CA THR A 168 16.82 -8.32 3.39
C THR A 168 16.34 -9.53 2.59
N ILE A 169 15.08 -9.56 2.17
CA ILE A 169 14.56 -10.64 1.32
C ILE A 169 15.33 -10.69 0.00
N THR A 170 15.55 -9.55 -0.66
CA THR A 170 16.31 -9.46 -1.92
C THR A 170 17.69 -10.12 -1.81
N VAL A 171 18.39 -9.91 -0.70
CA VAL A 171 19.74 -10.44 -0.46
C VAL A 171 19.73 -11.89 0.03
N ALA A 172 18.79 -12.24 0.91
CA ALA A 172 18.73 -13.56 1.53
C ALA A 172 18.14 -14.63 0.60
N TYR A 173 17.20 -14.25 -0.26
CA TYR A 173 16.43 -15.18 -1.08
C TYR A 173 17.31 -16.10 -1.96
N PRO A 174 18.31 -15.61 -2.72
CA PRO A 174 19.14 -16.49 -3.56
C PRO A 174 19.91 -17.55 -2.76
N THR A 175 20.45 -17.16 -1.60
CA THR A 175 21.18 -18.07 -0.71
C THR A 175 20.28 -19.17 -0.18
N ILE A 176 19.06 -18.81 0.23
CA ILE A 176 18.07 -19.75 0.74
C ILE A 176 17.57 -20.66 -0.38
N ALA A 177 17.33 -20.11 -1.56
CA ALA A 177 16.85 -20.85 -2.72
C ALA A 177 17.80 -21.97 -3.15
N ASN A 178 19.11 -21.76 -3.07
CA ASN A 178 20.10 -22.79 -3.33
C ASN A 178 20.01 -24.01 -2.38
N SER A 179 19.48 -23.81 -1.17
CA SER A 179 19.31 -24.86 -0.16
C SER A 179 17.88 -25.40 -0.04
N ALA A 180 16.91 -24.68 -0.59
CA ALA A 180 15.50 -25.00 -0.46
C ALA A 180 15.01 -26.03 -1.49
N ASP A 181 15.73 -26.18 -2.62
CA ASP A 181 15.44 -27.16 -3.68
C ASP A 181 13.96 -27.11 -4.14
N GLY A 182 13.47 -25.89 -4.42
CA GLY A 182 12.08 -25.66 -4.83
C GLY A 182 11.05 -25.71 -3.69
N ASN A 183 11.42 -26.12 -2.48
CA ASN A 183 10.48 -26.20 -1.36
C ASN A 183 9.97 -24.80 -0.95
N ARG A 184 8.68 -24.54 -1.21
CA ARG A 184 8.03 -23.25 -0.95
C ARG A 184 8.13 -22.80 0.51
N VAL A 185 7.92 -23.72 1.45
CA VAL A 185 7.92 -23.39 2.89
C VAL A 185 9.30 -22.96 3.34
N LYS A 186 10.35 -23.64 2.86
CA LYS A 186 11.74 -23.26 3.16
C LYS A 186 12.10 -21.92 2.52
N LEU A 187 11.68 -21.67 1.29
CA LEU A 187 11.89 -20.39 0.60
C LEU A 187 11.21 -19.24 1.36
N LEU A 188 9.91 -19.35 1.57
CA LEU A 188 9.10 -18.31 2.23
C LEU A 188 9.50 -18.14 3.69
N GLY A 189 9.50 -19.23 4.45
CA GLY A 189 9.84 -19.22 5.87
C GLY A 189 11.27 -18.73 6.10
N GLY A 190 12.24 -19.21 5.30
CA GLY A 190 13.64 -18.80 5.41
C GLY A 190 13.84 -17.31 5.13
N SER A 191 13.30 -16.79 4.02
CA SER A 191 13.52 -15.39 3.62
C SER A 191 12.82 -14.42 4.56
N VAL A 192 11.59 -14.73 4.96
CA VAL A 192 10.81 -13.92 5.89
C VAL A 192 11.41 -13.97 7.29
N ALA A 193 11.81 -15.15 7.78
CA ALA A 193 12.46 -15.27 9.10
C ALA A 193 13.80 -14.52 9.15
N THR A 194 14.56 -14.50 8.05
CA THR A 194 15.80 -13.72 7.96
C THR A 194 15.51 -12.22 8.04
N ALA A 195 14.48 -11.74 7.34
CA ALA A 195 14.06 -10.34 7.41
C ALA A 195 13.58 -9.93 8.82
N VAL A 196 12.81 -10.78 9.49
CA VAL A 196 12.40 -10.57 10.89
C VAL A 196 13.63 -10.59 11.80
N GLY A 197 14.55 -11.55 11.61
CA GLY A 197 15.78 -11.66 12.39
C GLY A 197 16.68 -10.43 12.26
N VAL A 198 16.85 -9.89 11.06
CA VAL A 198 17.61 -8.65 10.82
C VAL A 198 16.97 -7.46 11.52
N ASN A 199 15.66 -7.27 11.39
CA ASN A 199 14.95 -6.20 12.12
C ASN A 199 15.06 -6.39 13.63
N PHE A 200 14.93 -7.62 14.14
CA PHE A 200 15.07 -7.91 15.56
C PHE A 200 16.48 -7.58 16.09
N LEU A 201 17.53 -7.98 15.37
CA LEU A 201 18.91 -7.65 15.71
C LEU A 201 19.15 -6.14 15.69
N LEU A 202 18.62 -5.43 14.68
CA LEU A 202 18.72 -3.98 14.60
C LEU A 202 18.02 -3.33 15.80
N GLY A 203 16.80 -3.77 16.12
CA GLY A 203 16.07 -3.32 17.31
C GLY A 203 16.82 -3.56 18.61
N LEU A 204 17.51 -4.70 18.76
CA LEU A 204 18.38 -4.97 19.91
C LEU A 204 19.54 -3.98 19.98
N THR A 205 20.23 -3.74 18.87
CA THR A 205 21.40 -2.85 18.84
C THR A 205 21.06 -1.38 19.05
N THR A 206 19.84 -0.99 18.68
CA THR A 206 19.34 0.39 18.79
C THR A 206 18.49 0.61 20.04
N GLU A 207 18.36 -0.42 20.90
CA GLU A 207 17.52 -0.41 22.10
C GLU A 207 16.06 -0.02 21.82
N SER A 208 15.59 -0.21 20.58
CA SER A 208 14.28 0.22 20.09
C SER A 208 13.22 -0.89 20.13
N LEU A 209 13.50 -2.03 20.79
CA LEU A 209 12.58 -3.16 20.91
C LEU A 209 11.38 -2.84 21.80
N THR A 210 10.39 -2.18 21.22
CA THR A 210 9.07 -1.98 21.81
C THR A 210 8.08 -3.00 21.26
N PHE A 211 6.93 -3.13 21.91
CA PHE A 211 5.81 -3.90 21.37
C PHE A 211 5.40 -3.40 19.97
N CYS A 212 5.34 -2.08 19.78
CA CYS A 212 5.04 -1.46 18.50
C CYS A 212 6.08 -1.81 17.43
N TYR A 213 7.38 -1.82 17.79
CA TYR A 213 8.46 -2.20 16.87
C TYR A 213 8.30 -3.64 16.36
N LEU A 214 8.05 -4.59 17.26
CA LEU A 214 7.87 -6.00 16.92
C LEU A 214 6.58 -6.23 16.11
N LEU A 215 5.50 -5.55 16.48
CA LEU A 215 4.22 -5.62 15.77
C LEU A 215 4.38 -5.11 14.33
N LEU A 216 5.04 -3.96 14.16
CA LEU A 216 5.25 -3.37 12.84
C LEU A 216 6.21 -4.21 11.97
N THR A 217 7.26 -4.76 12.57
CA THR A 217 8.15 -5.73 11.92
C THR A 217 7.37 -6.94 11.41
N THR A 218 6.43 -7.45 12.22
CA THR A 218 5.58 -8.58 11.84
C THR A 218 4.64 -8.21 10.69
N PHE A 219 4.05 -7.02 10.68
CA PHE A 219 3.21 -6.58 9.56
C PHE A 219 4.01 -6.41 8.27
N TYR A 220 5.21 -5.83 8.33
CA TYR A 220 6.08 -5.72 7.15
C TYR A 220 6.47 -7.10 6.60
N ALA A 221 6.83 -8.03 7.50
CA ALA A 221 7.14 -9.40 7.15
C ALA A 221 5.93 -10.13 6.54
N ALA A 222 4.73 -9.95 7.10
CA ALA A 222 3.50 -10.54 6.59
C ALA A 222 3.14 -10.03 5.19
N ILE A 223 3.24 -8.72 4.95
CA ILE A 223 3.00 -8.14 3.62
C ILE A 223 4.00 -8.70 2.60
N CYS A 224 5.28 -8.80 2.97
CA CYS A 224 6.29 -9.40 2.09
C CYS A 224 6.05 -10.89 1.84
N ALA A 225 5.63 -11.65 2.86
CA ALA A 225 5.27 -13.06 2.70
C ALA A 225 4.10 -13.24 1.73
N LEU A 226 3.07 -12.39 1.84
CA LEU A 226 1.94 -12.39 0.91
C LEU A 226 2.37 -12.04 -0.51
N ALA A 227 3.17 -10.99 -0.69
CA ALA A 227 3.71 -10.63 -1.99
C ALA A 227 4.52 -11.77 -2.60
N MET A 228 5.35 -12.46 -1.81
CA MET A 228 6.13 -13.60 -2.26
C MET A 228 5.24 -14.79 -2.67
N GLN A 229 4.17 -15.09 -1.93
CA GLN A 229 3.21 -16.13 -2.34
C GLN A 229 2.54 -15.81 -3.68
N PHE A 230 2.20 -14.54 -3.93
CA PHE A 230 1.66 -14.11 -5.22
C PHE A 230 2.68 -14.27 -6.35
N VAL A 231 3.96 -14.00 -6.10
CA VAL A 231 5.01 -14.22 -7.09
C VAL A 231 5.15 -15.71 -7.41
N PHE A 232 5.14 -16.57 -6.40
CA PHE A 232 5.24 -18.02 -6.59
C PHE A 232 4.10 -18.63 -7.40
N ARG A 233 2.89 -18.08 -7.28
CA ARG A 233 1.74 -18.57 -8.02
C ARG A 233 1.68 -18.08 -9.47
N ASN A 234 2.14 -16.85 -9.73
CA ASN A 234 1.88 -16.16 -11.00
C ASN A 234 3.12 -16.03 -11.89
N VAL A 235 4.31 -16.39 -11.41
CA VAL A 235 5.55 -16.32 -12.17
C VAL A 235 6.15 -17.71 -12.30
N ASP A 236 5.95 -18.30 -13.48
CA ASP A 236 6.52 -19.59 -13.86
C ASP A 236 7.77 -19.42 -14.74
N ILE A 237 8.52 -20.51 -14.91
CA ILE A 237 9.61 -20.60 -15.87
C ILE A 237 8.97 -20.71 -17.27
N GLU A 238 9.20 -19.71 -18.14
CA GLU A 238 9.05 -19.90 -19.59
C GLU A 238 10.16 -20.80 -20.15
#